data_AF-A0A9E5N2E9-F1
#
_entry.id   AF-A0A9E5N2E9-F1
#
_cell.length_a   1.000
_cell.length_b   1.000
_cell.length_c   1.000
_cell.angle_alpha   90.00
_cell.angle_beta   90.00
_cell.angle_gamma   90.00
#
_symmetry.space_group_name_H-M   'P 1'
#
loop_
_entity.id
_entity.type
_entity.pdbx_description
1 polymer ?
#
loop_
_entity_poly.entity_id
_entity_poly.type
_entity_poly.pdbx_seq_one_letter_code
_entity_poly.pdbx_strand_id
1 'polypeptide(L)'
;MNSNNTTMRRWRPGLTSLGYGVLGGFVGLLAVVGWLLDGNLGIAVCLVAAVVCLAGAMGGDLIGQVVTAPNLVAYQHLLGMLPRMGVPLVVCMVVALDGGVLQAAGLVYYILPIYLVCLGISTVVTTQRIAATHPAGKDQ
;
A
#
# COMPACT_ATOMS: atom_id res chain seq x y z
N MET A 1 -17.75 -36.33 13.44
CA MET A 1 -16.34 -36.12 13.06
C MET A 1 -16.31 -35.74 11.58
N ASN A 2 -16.11 -34.46 11.26
CA ASN A 2 -16.03 -34.00 9.86
C ASN A 2 -14.71 -33.25 9.66
N SER A 3 -13.76 -33.93 9.01
CA SER A 3 -12.34 -33.54 8.85
C SER A 3 -12.05 -33.09 7.41
N ASN A 4 -12.91 -32.25 6.81
CA ASN A 4 -12.78 -31.87 5.39
C ASN A 4 -12.66 -30.36 5.13
N ASN A 5 -12.49 -29.53 6.17
CA ASN A 5 -12.63 -28.08 6.03
C ASN A 5 -11.28 -27.33 6.09
N THR A 6 -10.17 -28.03 6.35
CA THR A 6 -8.86 -27.42 6.67
C THR A 6 -8.01 -27.09 5.44
N THR A 7 -8.39 -27.54 4.24
CA THR A 7 -7.58 -27.38 3.02
C THR A 7 -7.84 -26.09 2.23
N MET A 8 -8.91 -25.34 2.51
CA MET A 8 -9.22 -24.10 1.76
C MET A 8 -8.60 -22.81 2.32
N ARG A 9 -7.75 -22.90 3.36
CA ARG A 9 -6.96 -21.76 3.87
C ARG A 9 -5.52 -21.71 3.34
N ARG A 10 -5.23 -22.44 2.25
CA ARG A 10 -3.96 -22.29 1.52
C ARG A 10 -3.99 -20.96 0.76
N TRP A 11 -3.67 -19.89 1.49
CA TRP A 11 -2.78 -18.82 1.07
C TRP A 11 -2.57 -18.76 -0.45
N ARG A 12 -3.07 -17.70 -1.11
CA ARG A 12 -2.68 -17.30 -2.47
C ARG A 12 -1.49 -16.32 -2.38
N PRO A 13 -0.23 -16.78 -2.17
CA PRO A 13 0.94 -15.89 -2.15
C PRO A 13 1.18 -15.19 -3.49
N GLY A 14 0.54 -15.68 -4.58
CA GLY A 14 0.64 -15.08 -5.90
C GLY A 14 -0.03 -13.70 -6.04
N LEU A 15 -0.98 -13.35 -5.16
CA LEU A 15 -1.67 -12.07 -5.29
C LEU A 15 -0.86 -10.92 -4.67
N THR A 16 -0.15 -11.20 -3.58
CA THR A 16 0.78 -10.25 -2.98
C THR A 16 1.98 -10.02 -3.89
N SER A 17 2.50 -11.05 -4.56
CA SER A 17 3.63 -10.88 -5.49
C SER A 17 3.28 -10.05 -6.72
N LEU A 18 2.05 -10.18 -7.25
CA LEU A 18 1.55 -9.31 -8.33
C LEU A 18 1.48 -7.84 -7.90
N GLY A 19 1.01 -7.57 -6.68
CA GLY A 19 0.98 -6.21 -6.12
C GLY A 19 2.37 -5.59 -6.00
N TYR A 20 3.35 -6.34 -5.50
CA TYR A 20 4.73 -5.87 -5.41
C TYR A 20 5.38 -5.67 -6.78
N GLY A 21 5.04 -6.50 -7.78
CA GLY A 21 5.52 -6.35 -9.15
C GLY A 21 5.03 -5.06 -9.81
N VAL A 22 3.74 -4.75 -9.68
CA VAL A 22 3.16 -3.50 -10.21
C VAL A 22 3.75 -2.28 -9.49
N LEU A 23 3.90 -2.36 -8.16
CA LEU A 23 4.51 -1.30 -7.37
C LEU A 23 5.97 -1.06 -7.82
N GLY A 24 6.76 -2.12 -7.96
CA GLY A 24 8.15 -2.03 -8.40
C GLY A 24 8.28 -1.46 -9.82
N GLY A 25 7.44 -1.90 -10.75
CA GLY A 25 7.40 -1.35 -12.11
C GLY A 25 7.03 0.14 -12.13
N PHE A 26 6.06 0.54 -11.31
CA PHE A 26 5.64 1.93 -11.19
C PHE A 26 6.71 2.82 -10.54
N VAL A 27 7.37 2.34 -9.49
CA VAL A 27 8.52 3.03 -8.87
C VAL A 27 9.67 3.16 -9.87
N GLY A 28 9.95 2.12 -10.67
CA GLY A 28 10.96 2.18 -11.72
C GLY A 28 10.62 3.24 -12.78
N LEU A 29 9.36 3.30 -13.21
CA LEU A 29 8.89 4.33 -14.16
C LEU A 29 9.08 5.75 -13.58
N LEU A 30 8.71 5.95 -12.32
CA LEU A 30 8.87 7.26 -11.67
C LEU A 30 10.33 7.61 -11.40
N ALA A 31 11.20 6.64 -11.13
CA ALA A 31 12.63 6.89 -11.02
C ALA A 31 13.21 7.37 -12.36
N VAL A 32 12.77 6.82 -13.49
CA VAL A 32 13.16 7.30 -14.83
C VAL A 32 12.66 8.72 -15.07
N VAL A 33 11.39 9.01 -14.73
CA VAL A 33 10.81 10.35 -14.88
C VAL A 33 11.51 11.36 -13.95
N GLY A 34 11.82 10.98 -12.72
CA GLY A 34 12.57 11.81 -11.76
C GLY A 34 14.00 12.08 -12.22
N TRP A 35 14.65 11.09 -12.82
CA TRP A 35 15.98 11.28 -13.40
C TRP A 35 15.97 12.26 -14.58
N LEU A 36 14.91 12.22 -15.41
CA LEU A 36 14.77 13.13 -16.55
C LEU A 36 14.52 14.59 -16.13
N LEU A 37 13.90 14.83 -14.97
CA LEU A 37 13.52 16.17 -14.51
C LEU A 37 14.58 16.82 -13.61
N ASP A 38 15.10 16.08 -12.63
CA ASP A 38 15.99 16.60 -11.57
C ASP A 38 17.31 15.79 -11.43
N GLY A 39 17.61 14.90 -12.38
CA GLY A 39 18.83 14.10 -12.38
C GLY A 39 18.92 13.14 -11.18
N ASN A 40 20.09 13.10 -10.52
CA ASN A 40 20.32 12.16 -9.41
C ASN A 40 19.46 12.47 -8.17
N LEU A 41 19.02 13.72 -7.97
CA LEU A 41 18.17 14.08 -6.83
C LEU A 41 16.77 13.48 -6.97
N GLY A 42 16.21 13.44 -8.18
CA GLY A 42 14.91 12.83 -8.45
C GLY A 42 14.87 11.33 -8.13
N ILE A 43 15.98 10.61 -8.37
CA ILE A 43 16.10 9.18 -8.02
C ILE A 43 16.09 8.99 -6.49
N ALA A 44 16.88 9.79 -5.77
CA ALA A 44 16.97 9.70 -4.30
C ALA A 44 15.59 9.95 -3.66
N VAL A 45 14.87 10.96 -4.15
CA VAL A 45 13.53 11.31 -3.70
C VAL A 45 12.53 10.18 -3.96
N CYS A 46 12.55 9.58 -5.15
CA CYS A 46 11.69 8.44 -5.47
C CYS A 46 11.96 7.23 -4.56
N LEU A 47 13.22 6.94 -4.26
CA LEU A 47 13.61 5.87 -3.34
C LEU A 47 13.07 6.13 -1.93
N VAL A 48 13.22 7.34 -1.41
CA VAL A 48 12.69 7.71 -0.10
C VAL A 48 11.17 7.57 -0.07
N ALA A 49 10.47 8.08 -1.10
CA ALA A 49 9.01 7.96 -1.21
C ALA A 49 8.55 6.48 -1.25
N ALA A 50 9.27 5.64 -2.01
CA ALA A 50 8.99 4.21 -2.09
C ALA A 50 9.16 3.53 -0.73
N VAL A 51 10.27 3.79 -0.03
CA VAL A 51 10.55 3.20 1.30
C VAL A 51 9.50 3.63 2.33
N VAL A 52 9.12 4.91 2.32
CA VAL A 52 8.08 5.45 3.22
C VAL A 52 6.73 4.78 2.96
N CYS A 53 6.32 4.63 1.71
CA CYS A 53 5.08 3.91 1.37
C CYS A 53 5.15 2.43 1.77
N LEU A 54 6.30 1.77 1.56
CA LEU A 54 6.50 0.37 1.91
C LEU A 54 6.45 0.16 3.43
N ALA A 55 7.03 1.08 4.20
CA ALA A 55 6.97 1.08 5.66
C ALA A 55 5.53 1.24 6.16
N GLY A 56 4.76 2.18 5.58
CA GLY A 56 3.34 2.35 5.92
C GLY A 56 2.49 1.13 5.56
N ALA A 57 2.79 0.48 4.42
CA ALA A 57 2.12 -0.74 3.99
C ALA A 57 2.41 -1.94 4.92
N MET A 58 3.67 -2.12 5.32
CA MET A 58 4.06 -3.15 6.29
C MET A 58 3.45 -2.89 7.67
N GLY A 59 3.44 -1.63 8.12
CA GLY A 59 2.83 -1.24 9.39
C GLY A 59 1.33 -1.59 9.44
N GLY A 60 0.60 -1.31 8.35
CA GLY A 60 -0.81 -1.68 8.24
C GLY A 60 -1.05 -3.20 8.25
N ASP A 61 -0.17 -3.98 7.65
CA ASP A 61 -0.27 -5.46 7.63
C ASP A 61 0.03 -6.06 9.02
N LEU A 62 1.08 -5.57 9.70
CA LEU A 62 1.40 -5.94 11.07
C LEU A 62 0.25 -5.65 12.03
N ILE A 63 -0.36 -4.46 11.96
CA ILE A 63 -1.53 -4.11 12.78
C ILE A 63 -2.72 -5.03 12.45
N GLY A 64 -2.92 -5.33 11.16
CA GLY A 64 -3.95 -6.27 10.72
C GLY A 64 -3.80 -7.66 11.35
N GLN A 65 -2.57 -8.17 11.46
CA GLN A 65 -2.30 -9.47 12.06
C GLN A 65 -2.55 -9.49 13.58
N VAL A 66 -2.19 -8.41 14.28
CA VAL A 66 -2.38 -8.29 15.74
C VAL A 66 -3.87 -8.20 16.10
N VAL A 67 -4.69 -7.54 15.27
CA VAL A 67 -6.12 -7.29 15.58
C VAL A 67 -7.03 -8.35 14.94
N THR A 68 -6.66 -9.64 14.98
CA THR A 68 -7.48 -10.71 14.37
C THR A 68 -8.72 -11.04 15.22
N ALA A 69 -9.77 -10.22 15.10
CA ALA A 69 -11.07 -10.45 15.74
C ALA A 69 -12.20 -10.51 14.69
N PRO A 70 -12.99 -11.60 14.64
CA PRO A 70 -13.94 -11.85 13.55
C PRO A 70 -15.09 -10.84 13.45
N ASN A 71 -15.42 -10.13 14.53
CA ASN A 71 -16.44 -9.07 14.53
C ASN A 71 -15.89 -7.67 14.21
N LEU A 72 -14.58 -7.52 13.97
CA LEU A 72 -13.90 -6.23 13.82
C LEU A 72 -13.22 -6.06 12.46
N VAL A 73 -13.63 -6.81 11.43
CA VAL A 73 -13.03 -6.75 10.08
C VAL A 73 -13.05 -5.32 9.51
N ALA A 74 -14.14 -4.57 9.73
CA ALA A 74 -14.23 -3.16 9.34
C ALA A 74 -13.22 -2.28 10.10
N TYR A 75 -13.06 -2.52 11.40
CA TYR A 75 -12.10 -1.80 12.25
C TYR A 75 -10.65 -2.12 11.89
N GLN A 76 -10.31 -3.38 11.62
CA GLN A 76 -9.01 -3.77 11.08
C GLN A 76 -8.70 -3.03 9.79
N HIS A 77 -9.69 -2.87 8.91
CA HIS A 77 -9.49 -2.20 7.64
C HIS A 77 -9.26 -0.70 7.81
N LEU A 78 -10.03 -0.02 8.67
CA LEU A 78 -9.80 1.38 9.02
C LEU A 78 -8.44 1.59 9.70
N LEU A 79 -8.08 0.72 10.64
CA LEU A 79 -6.80 0.80 11.36
C LEU A 79 -5.61 0.55 10.43
N GLY A 80 -5.75 -0.33 9.42
CA GLY A 80 -4.73 -0.57 8.40
C GLY A 80 -4.61 0.56 7.37
N MET A 81 -5.71 1.30 7.12
CA MET A 81 -5.72 2.50 6.27
C MET A 81 -4.98 3.67 6.93
N LEU A 82 -5.04 3.78 8.25
CA LEU A 82 -4.47 4.90 9.00
C LEU A 82 -2.95 5.08 8.80
N PRO A 83 -2.08 4.05 8.95
CA PRO A 83 -0.66 4.19 8.65
C PRO A 83 -0.40 4.31 7.15
N ARG A 84 -1.23 3.71 6.30
CA ARG A 84 -1.09 3.78 4.83
C ARG A 84 -1.37 5.17 4.27
N MET A 85 -2.27 5.94 4.87
CA MET A 85 -2.50 7.34 4.52
C MET A 85 -1.66 8.30 5.36
N GLY A 86 -1.58 8.04 6.66
CA GLY A 86 -0.93 8.93 7.62
C GLY A 86 0.55 9.08 7.37
N VAL A 87 1.27 7.99 7.11
CA VAL A 87 2.72 8.05 6.86
C VAL A 87 3.06 8.92 5.64
N PRO A 88 2.52 8.67 4.43
CA PRO A 88 2.83 9.51 3.27
C PRO A 88 2.33 10.95 3.43
N LEU A 89 1.19 11.17 4.09
CA LEU A 89 0.64 12.51 4.29
C LEU A 89 1.45 13.32 5.31
N VAL A 90 1.91 12.70 6.39
CA VAL A 90 2.82 13.32 7.36
C VAL A 90 4.16 13.61 6.71
N VAL A 91 4.70 12.71 5.90
CA VAL A 91 5.95 12.97 5.16
C VAL A 91 5.78 14.11 4.16
N CYS A 92 4.69 14.16 3.41
CA CYS A 92 4.36 15.31 2.55
C CYS A 92 4.25 16.61 3.35
N MET A 93 3.58 16.57 4.51
CA MET A 93 3.41 17.73 5.38
C MET A 93 4.77 18.23 5.90
N VAL A 94 5.62 17.33 6.39
CA VAL A 94 6.96 17.67 6.90
C VAL A 94 7.80 18.28 5.79
N VAL A 95 7.82 17.68 4.59
CA VAL A 95 8.57 18.20 3.45
C VAL A 95 8.02 19.56 2.98
N ALA A 96 6.70 19.74 2.98
CA ALA A 96 6.07 20.99 2.60
C ALA A 96 6.32 22.13 3.61
N LEU A 97 6.49 21.80 4.89
CA LEU A 97 6.81 22.77 5.94
C LEU A 97 8.29 23.14 5.98
N ASP A 98 9.18 22.19 5.64
CA ASP A 98 10.64 22.42 5.67
C ASP A 98 11.12 23.34 4.54
N GLY A 99 10.37 23.46 3.43
CA GLY A 99 10.73 24.41 2.36
C GLY A 99 12.01 24.05 1.59
N GLY A 100 12.63 22.91 1.90
CA GLY A 100 13.99 22.57 1.47
C GLY A 100 14.12 22.12 0.02
N VAL A 101 15.33 21.67 -0.34
CA VAL A 101 15.69 21.16 -1.68
C VAL A 101 14.73 20.06 -2.15
N LEU A 102 14.16 19.29 -1.23
CA LEU A 102 13.15 18.25 -1.52
C LEU A 102 11.83 18.83 -2.05
N GLN A 103 11.39 19.99 -1.55
CA GLN A 103 10.20 20.66 -2.08
C GLN A 103 10.48 21.27 -3.45
N ALA A 104 11.67 21.86 -3.62
CA ALA A 104 12.10 22.42 -4.90
C ALA A 104 12.18 21.36 -6.01
N ALA A 105 12.58 20.14 -5.67
CA ALA A 105 12.62 18.99 -6.58
C ALA A 105 11.24 18.33 -6.82
N GLY A 106 10.15 18.95 -6.39
CA GLY A 106 8.80 18.48 -6.70
C GLY A 106 8.39 17.17 -6.00
N LEU A 107 8.99 16.81 -4.85
CA LEU A 107 8.71 15.55 -4.14
C LEU A 107 7.22 15.26 -3.93
N VAL A 108 6.42 16.30 -3.66
CA VAL A 108 4.96 16.18 -3.48
C VAL A 108 4.27 15.67 -4.76
N TYR A 109 4.74 16.09 -5.94
CA TYR A 109 4.24 15.63 -7.23
C TYR A 109 4.55 14.15 -7.49
N TYR A 110 5.62 13.61 -6.92
CA TYR A 110 5.98 12.19 -7.06
C TYR A 110 5.31 11.32 -5.99
N ILE A 111 5.15 11.81 -4.76
CA ILE A 111 4.47 11.06 -3.70
C ILE A 111 3.00 10.80 -4.07
N LEU A 112 2.30 11.79 -4.63
CA LEU A 112 0.87 11.69 -4.91
C LEU A 112 0.50 10.53 -5.87
N PRO A 113 1.15 10.34 -7.03
CA PRO A 113 0.87 9.21 -7.91
C PRO A 113 1.31 7.86 -7.32
N ILE A 114 2.46 7.79 -6.61
CA ILE A 114 2.90 6.56 -5.92
C ILE A 114 1.84 6.13 -4.92
N TYR A 115 1.37 7.10 -4.14
CA TYR A 115 0.34 6.90 -3.14
C TYR A 115 -0.97 6.40 -3.77
N LEU A 116 -1.44 7.02 -4.86
CA LEU A 116 -2.64 6.59 -5.58
C LEU A 116 -2.55 5.15 -6.11
N VAL A 117 -1.40 4.78 -6.67
CA VAL A 117 -1.18 3.40 -7.15
C VAL A 117 -1.16 2.41 -5.99
N CYS A 118 -0.46 2.74 -4.91
CA CYS A 118 -0.39 1.90 -3.72
C CYS A 118 -1.78 1.71 -3.06
N LEU A 119 -2.59 2.78 -3.07
CA LEU A 119 -3.99 2.76 -2.61
C LEU A 119 -4.86 1.90 -3.53
N GLY A 120 -4.72 2.03 -4.85
CA GLY A 120 -5.44 1.24 -5.84
C GLY A 120 -5.17 -0.26 -5.67
N ILE A 121 -3.90 -0.66 -5.60
CA ILE A 121 -3.50 -2.06 -5.39
C ILE A 121 -4.10 -2.59 -4.08
N SER A 122 -3.98 -1.82 -2.99
CA SER A 122 -4.52 -2.20 -1.69
C SER A 122 -6.04 -2.38 -1.71
N THR A 123 -6.75 -1.49 -2.40
CA THR A 123 -8.20 -1.54 -2.55
C THR A 123 -8.62 -2.79 -3.30
N VAL A 124 -7.99 -3.10 -4.43
CA VAL A 124 -8.26 -4.31 -5.23
C VAL A 124 -8.02 -5.59 -4.41
N VAL A 125 -6.92 -5.66 -3.67
CA VAL A 125 -6.63 -6.83 -2.81
C VAL A 125 -7.69 -6.98 -1.72
N THR A 126 -8.16 -5.87 -1.15
CA THR A 126 -9.17 -5.89 -0.09
C THR A 126 -10.53 -6.30 -0.62
N THR A 127 -11.00 -5.72 -1.72
CA THR A 127 -12.31 -6.06 -2.31
C THR A 127 -12.36 -7.52 -2.72
N GLN A 128 -11.27 -8.07 -3.26
CA GLN A 128 -11.18 -9.51 -3.57
C GLN A 128 -11.23 -10.40 -2.31
N ARG A 129 -10.64 -9.97 -1.19
CA ARG A 129 -10.74 -10.71 0.08
C ARG A 129 -12.16 -10.71 0.62
N ILE A 130 -12.85 -9.57 0.57
CA ILE A 130 -14.24 -9.45 1.04
C ILE A 130 -15.18 -10.29 0.16
N ALA A 131 -15.00 -10.24 -1.16
CA ALA A 131 -15.78 -11.05 -2.10
C ALA A 131 -15.59 -12.56 -1.87
N ALA A 132 -14.40 -13.01 -1.46
CA ALA A 132 -14.15 -14.40 -1.12
C ALA A 132 -14.84 -14.85 0.18
N THR A 133 -15.11 -13.93 1.11
CA THR A 133 -15.80 -14.22 2.38
C THR A 133 -17.32 -14.22 2.29
N HIS A 134 -17.90 -13.54 1.30
CA HIS A 134 -19.34 -13.54 1.01
C HIS A 134 -19.61 -14.03 -0.42
N PRO A 135 -19.54 -15.35 -0.69
CA PRO A 135 -19.99 -15.88 -1.97
C PRO A 135 -21.49 -15.65 -2.08
N ALA A 136 -21.90 -14.80 -3.02
CA ALA A 136 -23.29 -14.55 -3.35
C ALA A 136 -23.98 -15.90 -3.68
N GLY A 137 -24.93 -16.33 -2.84
CA GLY A 137 -25.84 -17.43 -3.16
C GLY A 137 -25.73 -18.70 -2.30
N LYS A 138 -25.80 -18.60 -0.97
CA LYS A 138 -26.19 -19.76 -0.13
C LYS A 138 -27.38 -19.52 0.80
N ASP A 139 -28.07 -18.39 0.65
CA ASP A 139 -29.21 -18.00 1.48
C ASP A 139 -30.52 -17.88 0.67
N GLN A 140 -30.63 -18.61 -0.46
CA GLN A 140 -31.90 -18.86 -1.15
C GLN A 140 -32.11 -20.36 -1.33
#